data_AF-F9FKP0-F1
#
_entry.id   AF-F9FKP0-F1
#
_cell.length_a   1.000
_cell.length_b   1.000
_cell.length_c   1.000
_cell.angle_alpha   90.00
_cell.angle_beta   90.00
_cell.angle_gamma   90.00
#
_symmetry.space_group_name_H-M   'P 1'
#
loop_
_entity.id
_entity.type
_entity.pdbx_description
1 polymer ?
#
loop_
_entity_poly.entity_id
_entity_poly.type
_entity_poly.pdbx_seq_one_letter_code
_entity_poly.pdbx_strand_id
1 'polypeptide(L)'
;RLAGHALGIDNATRWNSWYMLLRTALEKRDKLMMFQQEHHKVLGEDSLTQDDWDVLRLTADFLQPFWQATLAQQKKWSSLDQLLYHMDILLKHFEDAKKKYSDNQRLIHSIHIGWFVLDKYYFKTDETPVYSAALLLHPSKRLKYLRQNWHEDWHDGAINKARQIWAQYKDIPVPVLRRSLRRSR
;
A
#
# COMPACT_ATOMS: atom_id res chain seq x y z
N ARG A 1 18.53 32.60 7.27
CA ARG A 1 18.55 31.51 6.27
C ARG A 1 18.94 30.24 7.01
N LEU A 2 17.95 29.43 7.41
CA LEU A 2 18.15 28.18 8.14
C LEU A 2 18.01 27.01 7.16
N ALA A 3 18.93 26.07 7.28
CA ALA A 3 19.21 25.00 6.34
C ALA A 3 17.98 24.12 6.09
N GLY A 4 17.70 23.93 4.80
CA GLY A 4 16.74 22.95 4.33
C GLY A 4 17.28 21.55 4.58
N HIS A 5 16.52 20.76 5.33
CA HIS A 5 16.13 19.37 5.11
C HIS A 5 15.43 18.95 6.40
N ALA A 6 14.18 19.40 6.56
CA ALA A 6 13.31 18.89 7.61
C ALA A 6 13.16 17.38 7.38
N LEU A 7 13.54 16.58 8.37
CA LEU A 7 13.13 15.17 8.48
C LEU A 7 11.61 15.16 8.25
N GLY A 8 11.18 14.44 7.21
CA GLY A 8 9.85 14.57 6.62
C GLY A 8 8.75 14.63 7.68
N ILE A 9 8.05 15.76 7.70
CA ILE A 9 6.85 16.00 8.52
C ILE A 9 5.90 14.80 8.35
N ASP A 10 5.32 14.34 9.46
CA ASP A 10 4.37 13.24 9.55
C ASP A 10 3.39 13.20 8.37
N ASN A 11 3.52 12.18 7.50
CA ASN A 11 2.38 11.75 6.71
C ASN A 11 1.42 11.04 7.69
N ALA A 12 0.12 11.30 7.60
CA ALA A 12 -0.93 10.61 8.38
C ALA A 12 -0.79 9.07 8.32
N THR A 13 -0.14 8.56 7.27
CA THR A 13 0.32 7.18 7.17
C THR A 13 1.77 7.05 7.67
N ARG A 14 1.93 6.68 8.95
CA ARG A 14 3.22 6.56 9.67
C ARG A 14 4.29 5.76 8.91
N TRP A 15 3.90 4.69 8.22
CA TRP A 15 4.81 3.85 7.44
C TRP A 15 5.55 4.58 6.30
N ASN A 16 5.02 5.69 5.78
CA ASN A 16 5.65 6.46 4.70
C ASN A 16 6.75 7.35 5.26
N SER A 17 6.49 8.00 6.39
CA SER A 17 7.52 8.76 7.11
C SER A 17 8.66 7.84 7.53
N TRP A 18 8.34 6.66 8.06
CA TRP A 18 9.34 5.62 8.37
C TRP A 18 10.12 5.17 7.13
N TYR A 19 9.45 4.85 6.02
CA TYR A 19 10.14 4.46 4.78
C TYR A 19 11.09 5.56 4.30
N MET A 20 10.63 6.81 4.22
CA MET A 20 11.45 7.95 3.78
C MET A 20 12.64 8.20 4.71
N LEU A 21 12.44 8.07 6.02
CA LEU A 21 13.50 8.15 7.03
C LEU A 21 14.55 7.08 6.80
N LEU A 22 14.14 5.81 6.67
CA LEU A 22 15.04 4.68 6.46
C LEU A 22 15.83 4.83 5.16
N ARG A 23 15.18 5.24 4.06
CA ARG A 23 15.86 5.49 2.78
C ARG A 23 16.90 6.60 2.91
N THR A 24 16.56 7.71 3.58
CA THR A 24 17.49 8.82 3.82
C THR A 24 18.68 8.38 4.69
N ALA A 25 18.43 7.57 5.72
CA ALA A 25 19.48 7.04 6.58
C ALA A 25 20.43 6.11 5.81
N LEU A 26 19.89 5.23 4.96
CA LEU A 26 20.68 4.32 4.13
C LEU A 26 21.50 5.08 3.05
N GLU A 27 20.93 6.11 2.44
CA GLU A 27 21.65 6.98 1.47
C GLU A 27 22.79 7.78 2.12
N LYS A 28 22.63 8.14 3.40
CA LYS A 28 23.63 8.88 4.18
C LYS A 28 24.47 7.99 5.08
N ARG A 29 24.45 6.66 4.88
CA ARG A 29 25.10 5.67 5.74
C ARG A 29 26.55 6.04 6.04
N ASP A 30 27.36 6.34 5.02
CA ASP A 30 28.78 6.65 5.21
C ASP A 30 28.98 7.88 6.13
N LYS A 31 28.16 8.91 5.94
CA LYS A 31 28.20 10.12 6.77
C LYS A 31 27.75 9.85 8.20
N LEU A 32 26.74 9.00 8.38
CA LEU A 32 26.27 8.60 9.70
C LEU A 32 27.29 7.72 10.42
N MET A 33 27.97 6.81 9.70
CA MET A 33 29.05 6.00 10.26
C MET A 33 30.25 6.86 10.69
N MET A 34 30.65 7.86 9.90
CA MET A 34 31.68 8.83 10.29
C MET A 34 31.25 9.63 11.54
N PHE A 35 30.00 10.12 11.57
CA PHE A 35 29.45 10.82 12.73
C PHE A 35 29.44 9.94 13.98
N GLN A 36 29.04 8.66 13.86
CA GLN A 36 29.07 7.70 14.95
C GLN A 36 30.50 7.49 15.49
N GLN A 37 31.49 7.45 14.59
CA GLN A 37 32.89 7.32 14.98
C GLN A 37 33.40 8.56 15.73
N GLU A 38 33.07 9.76 15.25
CA GLU A 38 33.44 11.04 15.88
C GLU A 38 32.78 11.21 17.26
N HIS A 39 31.54 10.74 17.42
CA HIS A 39 30.74 10.89 18.64
C HIS A 39 30.57 9.61 19.47
N HIS A 40 31.41 8.58 19.24
CA HIS A 40 31.26 7.25 19.87
C HIS A 40 31.20 7.29 21.40
N LYS A 41 31.93 8.23 22.05
CA LYS A 41 31.92 8.40 23.51
C LYS A 41 30.58 8.86 24.07
N VAL A 42 29.82 9.63 23.29
CA VAL A 42 28.51 10.15 23.66
C VAL A 42 27.41 9.15 23.29
N LEU A 43 27.56 8.48 22.16
CA LEU A 43 26.57 7.53 21.66
C LEU A 43 26.58 6.21 22.43
N GLY A 44 27.74 5.72 22.88
CA GLY A 44 27.83 4.48 23.64
C GLY A 44 27.12 3.32 22.93
N GLU A 45 26.11 2.75 23.60
CA GLU A 45 25.26 1.64 23.11
C GLU A 45 24.27 2.04 22.00
N ASP A 46 24.00 3.34 21.79
CA ASP A 46 23.11 3.82 20.72
C ASP A 46 23.77 3.81 19.33
N SER A 47 25.00 3.29 19.24
CA SER A 47 25.72 3.15 17.98
C SER A 47 25.16 2.00 17.16
N LEU A 48 24.59 2.31 16.00
CA LEU A 48 24.14 1.31 15.01
C LEU A 48 25.29 0.39 14.60
N THR A 49 25.06 -0.90 14.82
CA THR A 49 25.94 -1.99 14.38
C THR A 49 25.70 -2.34 12.91
N GLN A 50 26.57 -3.17 12.33
CA GLN A 50 26.37 -3.69 10.98
C GLN A 50 25.02 -4.45 10.85
N ASP A 51 24.67 -5.24 11.87
CA ASP A 51 23.41 -5.97 11.90
C ASP A 51 22.20 -5.02 11.92
N ASP A 52 22.29 -3.89 12.62
CA ASP A 52 21.22 -2.89 12.64
C ASP A 52 21.03 -2.28 11.25
N TRP A 53 22.13 -1.93 10.56
CA TRP A 53 22.07 -1.45 9.18
C TRP A 53 21.42 -2.45 8.22
N ASP A 54 21.67 -3.74 8.42
CA ASP A 54 21.04 -4.80 7.64
C ASP A 54 19.53 -4.89 7.92
N VAL A 55 19.11 -4.79 9.19
CA VAL A 55 17.69 -4.74 9.56
C VAL A 55 17.01 -3.49 8.97
N LEU A 56 17.65 -2.31 9.04
CA LEU A 56 17.11 -1.07 8.46
C LEU A 56 16.91 -1.20 6.95
N ARG A 57 17.87 -1.79 6.24
CA ARG A 57 17.78 -2.06 4.80
C ARG A 57 16.63 -3.01 4.48
N LEU A 58 16.55 -4.15 5.16
CA LEU A 58 15.50 -5.14 4.94
C LEU A 58 14.11 -4.55 5.22
N THR A 59 13.99 -3.72 6.26
CA THR A 59 12.74 -3.04 6.61
C THR A 59 12.37 -2.01 5.53
N ALA A 60 13.32 -1.22 5.04
CA ALA A 60 13.07 -0.26 3.97
C ALA A 60 12.61 -0.95 2.68
N ASP A 61 13.30 -2.03 2.27
CA ASP A 61 12.95 -2.81 1.08
C ASP A 61 11.56 -3.43 1.23
N PHE A 62 11.21 -3.91 2.42
CA PHE A 62 9.88 -4.44 2.70
C PHE A 62 8.78 -3.38 2.64
N LEU A 63 9.06 -2.16 3.12
CA LEU A 63 8.10 -1.05 3.14
C LEU A 63 7.92 -0.37 1.77
N GLN A 64 8.83 -0.57 0.82
CA GLN A 64 8.79 0.10 -0.48
C GLN A 64 7.46 -0.06 -1.24
N PRO A 65 6.85 -1.26 -1.34
CA PRO A 65 5.57 -1.42 -2.04
C PRO A 65 4.42 -0.66 -1.36
N PHE A 66 4.44 -0.52 -0.04
CA PHE A 66 3.43 0.23 0.71
C PHE A 66 3.53 1.74 0.44
N TRP A 67 4.76 2.24 0.36
CA TRP A 67 4.99 3.63 -0.03
C TRP A 67 4.48 3.90 -1.46
N GLN A 68 4.79 3.01 -2.41
CA GLN A 68 4.30 3.12 -3.78
C GLN A 68 2.77 3.06 -3.87
N ALA A 69 2.14 2.12 -3.17
CA ALA A 69 0.69 1.98 -3.13
C ALA A 69 0.01 3.22 -2.52
N THR A 70 0.56 3.75 -1.43
CA THR A 70 0.01 4.95 -0.79
C THR A 70 0.14 6.18 -1.70
N LEU A 71 1.31 6.35 -2.35
CA LEU A 71 1.54 7.45 -3.27
C LEU A 71 0.59 7.39 -4.49
N ALA A 72 0.28 6.18 -4.97
CA ALA A 72 -0.71 5.99 -6.03
C ALA A 72 -2.12 6.41 -5.58
N GLN A 73 -2.51 6.04 -4.35
CA GLN A 73 -3.84 6.35 -3.81
C GLN A 73 -4.04 7.83 -3.43
N GLN A 74 -2.96 8.56 -3.15
CA GLN A 74 -2.99 10.01 -2.89
C GLN A 74 -3.22 10.86 -4.16
N LYS A 75 -3.17 10.26 -5.36
CA LYS A 75 -3.42 10.99 -6.61
C LYS A 75 -4.92 11.29 -6.76
N LYS A 76 -5.22 12.40 -7.43
CA LYS A 76 -6.59 12.90 -7.70
C LYS A 76 -7.49 11.91 -8.47
N TRP A 77 -6.92 10.85 -9.05
CA TRP A 77 -7.60 9.83 -9.85
C TRP A 77 -7.67 8.47 -9.15
N SER A 78 -7.49 8.42 -7.82
CA SER A 78 -7.63 7.18 -7.09
C SER A 78 -9.07 6.69 -7.11
N SER A 79 -9.23 5.42 -7.47
CA SER A 79 -10.53 4.76 -7.57
C SER A 79 -10.58 3.52 -6.67
N LEU A 80 -11.79 3.09 -6.31
CA LEU A 80 -11.99 1.94 -5.42
C LEU A 80 -11.40 0.64 -6.00
N ASP A 81 -11.39 0.49 -7.33
CA ASP A 81 -10.79 -0.66 -8.00
C ASP A 81 -9.25 -0.62 -8.01
N GLN A 82 -8.63 0.56 -7.94
CA GLN A 82 -7.19 0.70 -7.74
C GLN A 82 -6.80 0.33 -6.32
N LEU A 83 -7.62 0.71 -5.33
CA LEU A 83 -7.39 0.31 -3.94
C LEU A 83 -7.39 -1.22 -3.77
N LEU A 84 -8.40 -1.92 -4.31
CA LEU A 84 -8.42 -3.39 -4.29
C LEU A 84 -7.18 -3.99 -4.96
N TYR A 85 -6.82 -3.47 -6.13
CA TYR A 85 -5.63 -3.92 -6.86
C TYR A 85 -4.34 -3.74 -6.04
N HIS A 86 -4.19 -2.61 -5.35
CA HIS A 86 -3.05 -2.38 -4.48
C HIS A 86 -3.06 -3.31 -3.25
N MET A 87 -4.22 -3.59 -2.67
CA MET A 87 -4.33 -4.56 -1.58
C MET A 87 -3.93 -5.98 -2.01
N ASP A 88 -4.35 -6.42 -3.19
CA ASP A 88 -3.96 -7.73 -3.76
C ASP A 88 -2.42 -7.83 -3.92
N ILE A 89 -1.78 -6.77 -4.42
CA ILE A 89 -0.30 -6.70 -4.54
C ILE A 89 0.35 -6.79 -3.16
N LEU A 90 -0.17 -6.06 -2.17
CA LEU A 90 0.42 -6.04 -0.83
C LEU A 90 0.25 -7.39 -0.11
N LEU A 91 -0.88 -8.07 -0.28
CA LEU A 91 -1.10 -9.42 0.25
C LEU A 91 -0.08 -10.41 -0.35
N LYS A 92 0.08 -10.39 -1.68
CA LYS A 92 1.09 -11.20 -2.36
C LYS A 92 2.50 -10.88 -1.88
N HIS A 93 2.84 -9.60 -1.72
CA HIS A 93 4.14 -9.18 -1.18
C HIS A 93 4.40 -9.75 0.22
N PHE A 94 3.40 -9.77 1.09
CA PHE A 94 3.52 -10.43 2.40
C PHE A 94 3.70 -11.95 2.28
N GLU A 95 2.97 -12.63 1.41
CA GLU A 95 3.11 -14.08 1.20
C GLU A 95 4.50 -14.46 0.68
N ASP A 96 5.01 -13.70 -0.28
CA ASP A 96 6.38 -13.87 -0.80
C ASP A 96 7.41 -13.56 0.29
N ALA A 97 7.17 -12.53 1.12
CA ALA A 97 8.03 -12.19 2.24
C ALA A 97 8.05 -13.27 3.35
N LYS A 98 6.92 -13.92 3.64
CA LYS A 98 6.89 -15.06 4.58
C LYS A 98 7.82 -16.19 4.15
N LYS A 99 7.87 -16.47 2.84
CA LYS A 99 8.77 -17.49 2.27
C LYS A 99 10.22 -17.02 2.28
N LYS A 100 10.47 -15.76 1.89
CA LYS A 100 11.82 -15.18 1.80
C LYS A 100 12.51 -15.02 3.15
N TYR A 101 11.75 -14.68 4.20
CA TYR A 101 12.27 -14.36 5.52
C TYR A 101 11.95 -15.43 6.56
N SER A 102 11.66 -16.67 6.15
CA SER A 102 11.31 -17.78 7.06
C SER A 102 12.33 -17.99 8.17
N ASP A 103 13.61 -17.83 7.84
CA ASP A 103 14.72 -18.09 8.75
C ASP A 103 15.12 -16.85 9.56
N ASN A 104 14.59 -15.67 9.20
CA ASN A 104 14.86 -14.42 9.91
C ASN A 104 13.83 -14.23 11.03
N GLN A 105 14.12 -14.79 12.21
CA GLN A 105 13.29 -14.70 13.42
C GLN A 105 12.90 -13.26 13.80
N ARG A 106 13.74 -12.26 13.49
CA ARG A 106 13.46 -10.85 13.82
C ARG A 106 12.38 -10.25 12.93
N LEU A 107 12.35 -10.59 11.64
CA LEU A 107 11.41 -10.01 10.67
C LEU A 107 10.15 -10.84 10.50
N ILE A 108 10.24 -12.17 10.59
CA ILE A 108 9.13 -13.08 10.26
C ILE A 108 7.89 -12.82 11.12
N HIS A 109 8.08 -12.56 12.41
CA HIS A 109 6.97 -12.27 13.33
C HIS A 109 6.22 -10.99 12.92
N SER A 110 6.97 -9.91 12.62
CA SER A 110 6.41 -8.64 12.15
C SER A 110 5.67 -8.80 10.81
N ILE A 111 6.19 -9.63 9.91
CA ILE A 111 5.55 -9.96 8.63
C ILE A 111 4.22 -10.70 8.86
N HIS A 112 4.18 -11.67 9.78
CA HIS A 112 2.94 -12.39 10.11
C HIS A 112 1.87 -11.47 10.70
N ILE A 113 2.24 -10.60 11.66
CA ILE A 113 1.32 -9.62 12.23
C ILE A 113 0.82 -8.66 11.15
N GLY A 114 1.72 -8.12 10.33
CA GLY A 114 1.37 -7.20 9.26
C GLY A 114 0.39 -7.84 8.25
N TRP A 115 0.63 -9.09 7.87
CA TRP A 115 -0.26 -9.83 6.98
C TRP A 115 -1.64 -10.03 7.61
N PHE A 116 -1.71 -10.42 8.89
CA PHE A 116 -2.98 -10.60 9.59
C PHE A 116 -3.81 -9.32 9.65
N VAL A 117 -3.15 -8.17 9.90
CA VAL A 117 -3.81 -6.87 9.86
C VAL A 117 -4.30 -6.53 8.46
N LEU A 118 -3.49 -6.76 7.43
CA LEU A 118 -3.88 -6.49 6.05
C LEU A 118 -5.07 -7.37 5.61
N ASP A 119 -5.03 -8.66 5.92
CA ASP A 119 -6.10 -9.63 5.65
C ASP A 119 -7.41 -9.22 6.31
N LYS A 120 -7.38 -8.79 7.58
CA LYS A 120 -8.56 -8.24 8.26
C LYS A 120 -9.17 -7.05 7.52
N TYR A 121 -8.36 -6.12 7.02
CA TYR A 121 -8.88 -4.97 6.27
C TYR A 121 -9.35 -5.37 4.87
N TYR A 122 -8.70 -6.34 4.24
CA TYR A 122 -9.14 -6.91 2.98
C TYR A 122 -10.54 -7.54 3.11
N PHE A 123 -10.76 -8.34 4.16
CA PHE A 123 -12.06 -8.94 4.46
C PHE A 123 -13.19 -7.89 4.58
N LYS A 124 -12.91 -6.74 5.20
CA LYS A 124 -13.87 -5.63 5.27
C LYS A 124 -14.24 -5.04 3.91
N THR A 125 -13.35 -5.13 2.92
CA THR A 125 -13.69 -4.72 1.55
C THR A 125 -14.67 -5.68 0.89
N ASP A 126 -14.63 -6.96 1.25
CA ASP A 126 -15.62 -7.94 0.78
C ASP A 126 -17.00 -7.73 1.45
N GLU A 127 -17.06 -7.28 2.70
CA GLU A 127 -18.33 -6.93 3.36
C GLU A 127 -19.09 -5.82 2.63
N THR A 128 -18.39 -4.94 1.92
CA THR A 128 -18.99 -3.80 1.21
C THR A 128 -19.08 -4.07 -0.30
N PRO A 129 -20.29 -4.27 -0.86
CA PRO A 129 -20.47 -4.69 -2.25
C PRO A 129 -19.95 -3.67 -3.30
N VAL A 130 -19.69 -2.42 -2.89
CA VAL A 130 -19.22 -1.33 -3.75
C VAL A 130 -17.84 -1.63 -4.36
N TYR A 131 -16.96 -2.32 -3.62
CA TYR A 131 -15.61 -2.65 -4.11
C TYR A 131 -15.67 -3.67 -5.26
N SER A 132 -16.44 -4.74 -5.10
CA SER A 132 -16.67 -5.74 -6.16
C SER A 132 -17.35 -5.12 -7.38
N ALA A 133 -18.33 -4.24 -7.16
CA ALA A 133 -19.02 -3.53 -8.25
C ALA A 133 -18.06 -2.61 -9.03
N ALA A 134 -17.22 -1.83 -8.34
CA ALA A 134 -16.24 -0.95 -8.98
C ALA A 134 -15.27 -1.74 -9.88
N LEU A 135 -14.80 -2.89 -9.39
CA LEU A 135 -13.88 -3.75 -10.14
C LEU A 135 -14.54 -4.39 -11.37
N LEU A 136 -15.80 -4.81 -11.25
CA LEU A 136 -16.58 -5.38 -12.35
C LEU A 136 -16.95 -4.34 -13.42
N LEU A 137 -17.21 -3.09 -13.03
CA LEU A 137 -17.52 -1.98 -13.94
C LEU A 137 -16.28 -1.47 -14.68
N HIS A 138 -15.06 -1.73 -14.17
CA HIS A 138 -13.83 -1.29 -14.82
C HIS A 138 -13.59 -2.05 -16.14
N PRO A 139 -13.55 -1.37 -17.30
CA PRO A 139 -13.62 -2.01 -18.62
C PRO A 139 -12.44 -2.94 -18.94
N SER A 140 -11.25 -2.68 -18.38
CA SER A 140 -10.06 -3.53 -18.58
C SER A 140 -9.93 -4.69 -17.59
N LYS A 141 -10.69 -4.70 -16.48
CA LYS A 141 -10.59 -5.71 -15.41
C LYS A 141 -11.74 -6.70 -15.52
N ARG A 142 -12.97 -6.23 -15.29
CA ARG A 142 -14.23 -6.99 -15.34
C ARG A 142 -14.09 -8.36 -14.64
N LEU A 143 -14.81 -9.36 -15.13
CA LEU A 143 -14.78 -10.73 -14.63
C LEU A 143 -13.41 -11.42 -14.77
N LYS A 144 -12.60 -11.02 -15.77
CA LYS A 144 -11.30 -11.63 -16.04
C LYS A 144 -10.35 -11.45 -14.86
N TYR A 145 -10.36 -10.26 -14.23
CA TYR A 145 -9.51 -9.98 -13.08
C TYR A 145 -9.84 -10.87 -11.89
N LEU A 146 -11.12 -11.04 -11.55
CA LEU A 146 -11.58 -11.92 -10.47
C LEU A 146 -11.06 -13.34 -10.67
N ARG A 147 -11.25 -13.88 -11.87
CA ARG A 147 -10.85 -15.25 -12.21
C ARG A 147 -9.34 -15.49 -12.13
N GLN A 148 -8.53 -14.46 -12.33
CA GLN A 148 -7.07 -14.59 -12.37
C GLN A 148 -6.40 -14.34 -11.02
N ASN A 149 -7.00 -13.52 -10.16
CA ASN A 149 -6.33 -13.02 -8.96
C ASN A 149 -7.02 -13.47 -7.66
N TRP A 150 -8.29 -13.89 -7.71
CA TRP A 150 -9.06 -14.28 -6.53
C TRP A 150 -9.38 -15.78 -6.55
N HIS A 151 -9.57 -16.36 -5.37
CA HIS A 151 -9.96 -17.77 -5.22
C HIS A 151 -11.35 -18.04 -5.85
N GLU A 152 -11.53 -19.22 -6.44
CA GLU A 152 -12.75 -19.57 -7.19
C GLU A 152 -14.02 -19.43 -6.35
N ASP A 153 -13.97 -19.88 -5.09
CA ASP A 153 -15.08 -19.80 -4.14
C ASP A 153 -15.60 -18.37 -3.89
N TRP A 154 -14.78 -17.35 -4.16
CA TRP A 154 -15.14 -15.96 -3.90
C TRP A 154 -15.82 -15.28 -5.10
N HIS A 155 -15.75 -15.89 -6.28
CA HIS A 155 -16.22 -15.27 -7.52
C HIS A 155 -17.73 -15.05 -7.48
N ASP A 156 -18.51 -16.07 -7.12
CA ASP A 156 -19.97 -16.00 -7.11
C ASP A 156 -20.47 -15.03 -6.04
N GLY A 157 -19.84 -15.01 -4.87
CA GLY A 157 -20.15 -14.05 -3.80
C GLY A 157 -19.99 -12.60 -4.27
N ALA A 158 -18.83 -12.28 -4.88
CA ALA A 158 -18.54 -10.95 -5.40
C ALA A 158 -19.48 -10.51 -6.53
N ILE A 159 -19.82 -11.43 -7.45
CA ILE A 159 -20.74 -11.17 -8.55
C ILE A 159 -22.16 -10.92 -8.03
N ASN A 160 -22.63 -11.74 -7.09
CA ASN A 160 -23.98 -11.59 -6.53
C ASN A 160 -24.13 -10.30 -5.75
N LYS A 161 -23.13 -9.93 -4.93
CA LYS A 161 -23.04 -8.64 -4.23
C LYS A 161 -23.13 -7.45 -5.20
N ALA A 162 -22.38 -7.50 -6.31
CA ALA A 162 -22.43 -6.44 -7.31
C ALA A 162 -23.79 -6.36 -8.03
N ARG A 163 -24.42 -7.51 -8.33
CA ARG A 163 -25.77 -7.58 -8.90
C ARG A 163 -26.83 -7.00 -7.96
N GLN A 164 -26.70 -7.24 -6.66
CA GLN A 164 -27.62 -6.66 -5.66
C GLN A 164 -27.57 -5.13 -5.65
N ILE A 165 -26.37 -4.53 -5.71
CA ILE A 165 -26.25 -3.08 -5.90
C ILE A 165 -26.90 -2.67 -7.21
N TRP A 166 -26.52 -3.30 -8.32
CA TRP A 166 -27.04 -2.93 -9.64
C TRP A 166 -28.58 -2.94 -9.68
N ALA A 167 -29.22 -3.93 -9.05
CA ALA A 167 -30.67 -4.03 -8.97
C ALA A 167 -31.34 -2.84 -8.25
N GLN A 168 -30.65 -2.16 -7.34
CA GLN A 168 -31.17 -0.97 -6.65
C GLN A 168 -31.14 0.28 -7.54
N TYR A 169 -30.24 0.34 -8.52
CA TYR A 169 -29.99 1.53 -9.33
C TYR A 169 -30.45 1.40 -10.80
N LYS A 170 -30.75 0.19 -11.29
CA LYS A 170 -31.05 -0.08 -12.70
C LYS A 170 -32.24 0.71 -13.26
N ASP A 171 -33.23 1.04 -12.42
CA ASP A 171 -34.47 1.70 -12.81
C ASP A 171 -34.43 3.22 -12.54
N ILE A 172 -33.32 3.74 -12.03
CA ILE A 172 -33.18 5.17 -11.73
C ILE A 172 -32.92 5.92 -13.05
N PRO A 173 -33.74 6.93 -13.40
CA PRO A 173 -33.55 7.68 -14.63
C PRO A 173 -32.25 8.48 -14.58
N VAL A 174 -31.37 8.26 -15.57
CA VAL A 174 -30.12 9.02 -15.70
C VAL A 174 -30.47 10.44 -16.16
N PRO A 175 -30.10 11.50 -15.40
CA PRO A 175 -30.32 12.87 -15.85
C PRO A 175 -29.61 13.09 -17.19
N VAL A 176 -30.36 13.45 -18.22
CA VAL A 176 -29.78 13.84 -19.50
C VAL A 176 -28.98 15.12 -19.28
N LEU A 177 -27.65 15.00 -19.17
CA LEU A 177 -26.75 16.14 -19.21
C LEU A 177 -26.98 16.87 -20.54
N ARG A 178 -27.70 18.00 -20.49
CA ARG A 178 -27.79 18.93 -21.61
C ARG A 178 -26.37 19.36 -21.95
N ARG A 179 -25.75 18.72 -22.93
CA ARG A 179 -24.52 19.18 -23.56
C ARG A 179 -24.81 20.54 -24.17
N SER A 180 -24.51 21.62 -23.44
CA SER A 180 -24.42 22.94 -24.04
C SER A 180 -23.26 22.89 -25.03
N LEU A 181 -23.57 22.65 -26.30
CA LEU A 181 -22.68 22.85 -27.43
C LEU A 181 -22.23 24.32 -27.44
N ARG A 182 -21.15 24.65 -26.75
CA ARG A 182 -20.35 25.83 -27.10
C ARG A 182 -19.48 25.44 -28.30
N ARG A 183 -20.07 25.50 -29.49
CA ARG A 183 -19.31 25.82 -30.70
C ARG A 183 -19.01 27.32 -30.62
N SER A 184 -17.84 27.69 -30.11
CA SER A 184 -17.26 29.00 -30.41
C SER A 184 -16.47 28.85 -31.70
N ARG A 185 -16.92 29.59 -32.72
CA ARG A 185 -16.19 29.90 -33.94
C ARG A 185 -14.87 30.61 -33.62
#